data_AF-A0A151EJS8-F1
#
_entry.id   AF-A0A151EJS8-F1
#
_cell.length_a   1.000
_cell.length_b   1.000
_cell.length_c   1.000
_cell.angle_alpha   90.00
_cell.angle_beta   90.00
_cell.angle_gamma   90.00
#
_symmetry.space_group_name_H-M   'P 1'
#
loop_
_entity.id
_entity.type
_entity.pdbx_description
1 polymer ?
#
loop_
_entity_poly.entity_id
_entity_poly.type
_entity_poly.pdbx_seq_one_letter_code
_entity_poly.pdbx_strand_id
1 'polypeptide(L)'
;MNKRLSEKGRIVNTCYDHVGGLLGEALLKFFLKEDLLKRMNEEFIITEKGWDELEIIGIDIEKLRSIKRKIVNVCIESNHGILYEHIGSYLGSILMEKMFELGWLKKRDDKRFELTEKGRVGLENFGVNINTLL
;
A
#
# COMPACT_ATOMS: atom_id res chain seq x y z
N MET A 1 -17.92 -13.45 13.04
CA MET A 1 -17.07 -12.30 13.38
C MET A 1 -15.78 -12.83 13.99
N ASN A 2 -14.68 -12.83 13.23
CA ASN A 2 -13.47 -13.57 13.59
C ASN A 2 -12.63 -12.76 14.60
N LYS A 3 -12.83 -13.05 15.89
CA LYS A 3 -12.25 -12.38 17.09
C LYS A 3 -10.70 -12.32 17.14
N ARG A 4 -10.01 -12.87 16.13
CA ARG A 4 -8.53 -12.89 16.02
C ARG A 4 -7.92 -11.64 15.39
N LEU A 5 -8.66 -10.89 14.58
CA LEU A 5 -8.12 -9.70 13.89
C LEU A 5 -8.11 -8.44 14.78
N SER A 6 -8.95 -8.39 15.83
CA SER A 6 -9.28 -7.17 16.55
C SER A 6 -8.33 -6.76 17.69
N GLU A 7 -7.31 -7.55 18.05
CA GLU A 7 -6.39 -7.18 19.15
C GLU A 7 -4.89 -7.21 18.80
N LYS A 8 -4.49 -7.76 17.65
CA LYS A 8 -3.05 -7.95 17.33
C LYS A 8 -2.59 -7.38 15.99
N GLY A 9 -3.50 -7.12 15.04
CA GLY A 9 -3.14 -6.56 13.74
C GLY A 9 -2.97 -5.04 13.79
N ARG A 10 -1.87 -4.51 13.27
CA ARG A 10 -1.73 -3.05 13.08
C ARG A 10 -2.48 -2.65 11.81
N ILE A 11 -3.45 -1.73 11.93
CA ILE A 11 -4.16 -1.16 10.77
C ILE A 11 -3.16 -0.57 9.79
N VAL A 12 -2.29 0.31 10.28
CA VAL A 12 -1.19 0.90 9.52
C VAL A 12 0.10 0.60 10.26
N ASN A 13 1.10 0.10 9.54
CA ASN A 13 2.47 0.06 10.01
C ASN A 13 3.39 0.64 8.93
N THR A 14 4.61 0.98 9.32
CA THR A 14 5.66 1.24 8.34
C THR A 14 6.62 0.07 8.34
N CYS A 15 6.76 -0.54 7.16
CA CYS A 15 7.81 -1.51 6.89
C CYS A 15 8.88 -0.75 6.10
N TYR A 16 10.00 -0.42 6.75
CA TYR A 16 11.05 0.47 6.22
C TYR A 16 10.52 1.86 5.81
N ASP A 17 10.24 2.05 4.52
CA ASP A 17 9.79 3.30 3.90
C ASP A 17 8.45 3.16 3.17
N HIS A 18 7.74 2.04 3.33
CA HIS A 18 6.45 1.79 2.69
C HIS A 18 5.36 1.33 3.67
N VAL A 19 4.10 1.38 3.22
CA VAL A 19 2.92 1.03 4.02
C VAL A 19 2.86 -0.49 4.24
N GLY A 20 2.91 -0.90 5.51
CA GLY A 20 2.72 -2.27 5.98
C GLY A 20 1.43 -2.45 6.78
N GLY A 21 1.35 -3.54 7.54
CA GLY A 21 0.15 -3.92 8.28
C GLY A 21 -1.05 -4.25 7.36
N LEU A 22 -2.26 -4.17 7.93
CA LEU A 22 -3.49 -4.53 7.23
C LEU A 22 -3.77 -3.63 6.02
N LEU A 23 -3.41 -2.35 6.10
CA LEU A 23 -3.57 -1.41 4.98
C LEU A 23 -2.62 -1.75 3.82
N GLY A 24 -1.36 -2.10 4.11
CA GLY A 24 -0.41 -2.55 3.08
C GLY A 24 -0.90 -3.82 2.36
N GLU A 25 -1.48 -4.75 3.11
CA GLU A 25 -2.07 -5.97 2.56
C GLU A 25 -3.31 -5.68 1.70
N ALA A 26 -4.19 -4.78 2.16
CA ALA A 26 -5.37 -4.37 1.42
C ALA A 26 -4.99 -3.69 0.08
N LEU A 27 -3.96 -2.84 0.09
CA LEU A 27 -3.42 -2.21 -1.12
C LEU A 27 -2.88 -3.27 -2.09
N LEU A 28 -2.03 -4.19 -1.63
CA LEU A 28 -1.50 -5.23 -2.52
C LEU A 28 -2.62 -6.08 -3.13
N LYS A 29 -3.61 -6.49 -2.32
CA LYS A 29 -4.78 -7.24 -2.79
C LYS A 29 -5.57 -6.47 -3.85
N PHE A 30 -5.77 -5.18 -3.65
CA PHE A 30 -6.42 -4.31 -4.63
C PHE A 30 -5.62 -4.24 -5.95
N PHE A 31 -4.33 -3.93 -5.90
CA PHE A 31 -3.48 -3.83 -7.10
C PHE A 31 -3.45 -5.13 -7.91
N LEU A 32 -3.43 -6.29 -7.25
CA LEU A 32 -3.46 -7.59 -7.92
C LEU A 32 -4.85 -7.92 -8.48
N LYS A 33 -5.91 -7.67 -7.71
CA LYS A 33 -7.29 -7.96 -8.12
C LYS A 33 -7.70 -7.13 -9.34
N GLU A 34 -7.31 -5.86 -9.37
CA GLU A 34 -7.63 -4.94 -10.45
C GLU A 34 -6.63 -4.99 -11.62
N ASP A 35 -5.71 -5.95 -11.62
CA ASP A 35 -4.65 -6.13 -12.63
C ASP A 35 -3.78 -4.86 -12.83
N LEU A 36 -3.54 -4.10 -11.76
CA LEU A 36 -2.60 -2.96 -11.75
C LEU A 36 -1.16 -3.44 -11.55
N LEU A 37 -1.00 -4.50 -10.76
CA LEU A 37 0.22 -5.28 -10.68
C LEU A 37 -0.02 -6.68 -11.20
N LYS A 38 0.98 -7.22 -11.89
CA LYS A 38 0.97 -8.60 -12.34
C LYS A 38 2.28 -9.28 -12.01
N ARG A 39 2.19 -10.55 -11.60
CA ARG A 39 3.37 -11.40 -11.45
C ARG A 39 3.81 -11.93 -12.82
N MET A 40 5.04 -11.64 -13.20
CA MET A 40 5.72 -12.20 -14.36
C MET A 40 6.94 -12.99 -13.88
N ASN A 41 6.88 -14.32 -13.98
CA ASN A 41 7.88 -15.23 -13.40
C ASN A 41 8.03 -14.99 -11.89
N GLU A 42 9.23 -14.60 -11.45
CA GLU A 42 9.54 -14.29 -10.04
C GLU A 42 9.42 -12.80 -9.71
N GLU A 43 9.03 -11.97 -10.69
CA GLU A 43 8.97 -10.53 -10.55
C GLU A 43 7.52 -10.02 -10.60
N PHE A 44 7.33 -8.81 -10.07
CA PHE A 44 6.10 -8.06 -10.23
C PHE A 44 6.37 -6.91 -11.19
N ILE A 45 5.41 -6.65 -12.06
CA ILE A 45 5.42 -5.50 -12.96
C ILE A 45 4.16 -4.66 -12.74
N ILE A 46 4.27 -3.38 -13.07
CA ILE A 46 3.12 -2.47 -13.19
C ILE A 46 2.58 -2.63 -14.61
N THR A 47 1.30 -2.98 -14.74
CA THR A 47 0.61 -3.11 -16.03
C THR A 47 0.33 -1.73 -16.64
N GLU A 48 -0.07 -1.66 -17.91
CA GLU A 48 -0.49 -0.38 -18.53
C GLU A 48 -1.60 0.29 -17.71
N LYS A 49 -2.65 -0.48 -17.36
CA LYS A 49 -3.71 -0.02 -16.44
C LYS A 49 -3.15 0.48 -15.10
N GLY A 50 -2.18 -0.23 -14.54
CA GLY A 50 -1.52 0.17 -13.30
C GLY A 50 -0.81 1.52 -13.41
N TRP A 51 -0.16 1.80 -14.54
CA TRP A 51 0.47 3.10 -14.77
C TRP A 51 -0.57 4.22 -14.86
N ASP A 52 -1.66 4.00 -15.58
CA ASP A 52 -2.75 4.98 -15.72
C ASP A 52 -3.38 5.30 -14.35
N GLU A 53 -3.67 4.28 -13.54
CA GLU A 53 -4.25 4.48 -12.20
C GLU A 53 -3.28 5.21 -11.24
N LEU A 54 -1.98 4.93 -11.33
CA LEU A 54 -0.97 5.64 -10.54
C LEU A 54 -0.91 7.12 -10.93
N GLU A 55 -0.97 7.43 -12.22
CA GLU A 55 -1.01 8.81 -12.71
C GLU A 55 -2.28 9.54 -12.25
N ILE A 56 -3.45 8.87 -12.29
CA ILE A 56 -4.73 9.41 -11.82
C ILE A 56 -4.68 9.79 -10.34
N ILE A 57 -4.03 8.99 -9.49
CA ILE A 57 -3.84 9.35 -8.06
C ILE A 57 -2.71 10.36 -7.83
N GLY A 58 -2.11 10.89 -8.91
CA GLY A 58 -1.14 11.97 -8.89
C GLY A 58 0.30 11.54 -8.66
N ILE A 59 0.65 10.28 -8.94
CA ILE A 59 2.05 9.83 -8.93
C ILE A 59 2.74 10.25 -10.21
N ASP A 60 3.94 10.81 -10.08
CA ASP A 60 4.83 11.13 -11.20
C ASP A 60 5.38 9.82 -11.81
N ILE A 61 4.67 9.32 -12.82
CA ILE A 61 5.01 8.06 -13.49
C ILE A 61 6.31 8.17 -14.29
N GLU A 62 6.67 9.35 -14.79
CA GLU A 62 7.93 9.56 -15.53
C GLU A 62 9.13 9.40 -14.61
N LYS A 63 9.07 10.01 -13.42
CA LYS A 63 10.08 9.79 -12.38
C LYS A 63 10.15 8.33 -11.97
N LEU A 64 9.01 7.65 -11.80
CA LEU A 64 8.96 6.24 -11.43
C LEU A 64 9.56 5.33 -12.53
N ARG A 65 9.33 5.62 -13.80
CA ARG A 65 9.92 4.89 -14.94
C ARG A 65 11.44 5.09 -15.06
N SER A 66 11.95 6.26 -14.69
CA SER A 66 13.35 6.63 -14.87
C SER A 66 14.33 5.98 -13.87
N ILE A 67 13.84 5.32 -12.83
CA ILE A 67 14.71 4.80 -11.77
C ILE A 67 15.50 3.56 -12.21
N LYS A 68 16.75 3.46 -11.74
CA LYS A 68 17.64 2.33 -12.04
C LYS A 68 17.54 1.17 -11.05
N ARG A 69 16.71 1.29 -10.02
CA ARG A 69 16.50 0.25 -8.99
C ARG A 69 15.21 -0.53 -9.26
N LYS A 70 14.94 -1.54 -8.45
CA LYS A 70 13.68 -2.29 -8.54
C LYS A 70 12.49 -1.37 -8.29
N ILE A 71 11.55 -1.33 -9.23
CA ILE A 71 10.35 -0.48 -9.16
C ILE A 71 9.38 -1.03 -8.11
N VAL A 72 9.06 -2.33 -8.20
CA VAL A 72 8.08 -2.98 -7.34
C VAL A 72 8.53 -4.38 -6.95
N ASN A 73 8.19 -4.78 -5.73
CA ASN A 73 8.17 -6.17 -5.27
C ASN A 73 7.04 -6.36 -4.25
N VAL A 74 6.80 -7.61 -3.87
CA VAL A 74 6.09 -7.92 -2.64
C VAL A 74 7.10 -8.00 -1.51
N CYS A 75 6.91 -7.18 -0.49
CA CYS A 75 7.66 -7.21 0.77
C CYS A 75 6.83 -7.95 1.82
N ILE A 76 7.52 -8.71 2.68
CA ILE A 76 6.91 -9.53 3.72
C ILE A 76 7.28 -8.94 5.08
N GLU A 77 6.27 -8.60 5.86
CA GLU A 77 6.39 -8.11 7.23
C GLU A 77 5.81 -9.14 8.21
N SER A 78 6.46 -9.31 9.37
CA SER A 78 5.93 -10.09 10.48
C SER A 78 5.70 -9.20 11.68
N ASN A 79 4.51 -9.28 12.27
CA ASN A 79 4.17 -8.55 13.49
C ASN A 79 3.32 -9.42 14.42
N HIS A 80 3.81 -9.67 15.63
CA HIS A 80 3.20 -10.60 16.60
C HIS A 80 2.89 -11.99 16.01
N GLY A 81 3.72 -12.48 15.07
CA GLY A 81 3.53 -13.78 14.39
C GLY A 81 2.47 -13.76 13.29
N ILE A 82 1.93 -12.60 12.93
CA ILE A 82 1.07 -12.41 11.76
C ILE A 82 1.94 -11.91 10.61
N LEU A 83 1.82 -12.56 9.45
CA LEU A 83 2.52 -12.16 8.23
C LEU A 83 1.63 -11.24 7.40
N TYR A 84 2.23 -10.19 6.85
CA TYR A 84 1.61 -9.25 5.94
C TYR A 84 2.45 -9.20 4.67
N GLU A 85 1.79 -9.33 3.52
CA GLU A 85 2.38 -9.08 2.22
C GLU A 85 1.93 -7.71 1.74
N HIS A 86 2.86 -6.85 1.32
CA HIS A 86 2.53 -5.51 0.84
C HIS A 86 3.46 -5.06 -0.27
N ILE A 87 3.07 -3.99 -0.97
CA ILE A 87 3.85 -3.39 -2.05
C ILE A 87 5.11 -2.76 -1.44
N GLY A 88 6.27 -3.24 -1.86
CA GLY A 88 7.58 -2.73 -1.45
C GLY A 88 8.35 -2.06 -2.59
N SER A 89 9.64 -1.87 -2.37
CA SER A 89 10.54 -1.15 -3.30
C SER A 89 10.05 0.27 -3.57
N TYR A 90 10.44 0.88 -4.69
CA TYR A 90 10.20 2.30 -4.90
C TYR A 90 8.71 2.68 -5.03
N LEU A 91 7.90 1.81 -5.63
CA LEU A 91 6.46 2.00 -5.70
C LEU A 91 5.84 2.09 -4.30
N GLY A 92 6.26 1.22 -3.38
CA GLY A 92 5.80 1.25 -1.99
C GLY A 92 6.11 2.58 -1.30
N SER A 93 7.33 3.10 -1.48
CA SER A 93 7.74 4.39 -0.90
C SER A 93 6.91 5.55 -1.46
N ILE A 94 6.75 5.60 -2.78
CA ILE A 94 6.00 6.67 -3.45
C ILE A 94 4.51 6.62 -3.07
N LEU A 95 3.91 5.43 -2.97
CA LEU A 95 2.54 5.30 -2.51
C LEU A 95 2.39 5.86 -1.08
N MET A 96 3.32 5.52 -0.19
CA MET A 96 3.30 6.05 1.18
C MET A 96 3.42 7.59 1.21
N GLU A 97 4.36 8.16 0.44
CA GLU A 97 4.52 9.61 0.29
C GLU A 97 3.24 10.26 -0.25
N LYS A 98 2.67 9.72 -1.33
CA LYS A 98 1.43 10.21 -1.93
C LYS A 98 0.27 10.18 -0.94
N MET A 99 0.16 9.13 -0.14
CA MET A 99 -0.87 9.02 0.89
C MET A 99 -0.71 10.07 2.00
N PHE A 100 0.50 10.50 2.34
CA PHE A 100 0.69 11.66 3.23
C PHE A 100 0.30 12.97 2.55
N GLU A 101 0.72 13.19 1.30
CA GLU A 101 0.39 14.40 0.54
C GLU A 101 -1.12 14.59 0.37
N LEU A 102 -1.84 13.51 0.09
CA LEU A 102 -3.30 13.49 -0.01
C LEU A 102 -3.99 13.63 1.36
N GLY A 103 -3.24 13.53 2.46
CA GLY A 103 -3.76 13.54 3.83
C GLY A 103 -4.50 12.25 4.20
N TRP A 104 -4.26 11.15 3.49
CA TRP A 104 -4.83 9.84 3.79
C TRP A 104 -4.16 9.20 5.00
N LEU A 105 -2.86 9.42 5.15
CA LEU A 105 -2.11 9.05 6.35
C LEU A 105 -1.71 10.31 7.11
N LYS A 106 -1.62 10.19 8.43
CA LYS A 106 -0.97 11.20 9.29
C LYS A 106 -0.05 10.55 10.30
N LYS A 107 1.01 11.26 10.67
CA LYS A 107 1.88 10.89 11.79
C LYS A 107 1.13 11.11 13.10
N ARG A 108 1.15 10.10 13.97
CA ARG A 108 0.65 10.20 15.34
C ARG A 108 1.79 10.44 16.33
N ASP A 109 2.90 9.74 16.14
CA ASP A 109 4.18 9.92 16.86
C ASP A 109 5.35 9.48 15.94
N ASP A 110 6.59 9.46 16.45
CA ASP A 110 7.80 9.16 15.67
C ASP A 110 7.74 7.85 14.87
N LYS A 111 6.95 6.87 15.32
CA LYS A 111 6.92 5.52 14.73
C LYS A 111 5.51 5.04 14.38
N ARG A 112 4.47 5.81 14.67
CA ARG A 112 3.08 5.42 14.44
C ARG A 112 2.39 6.36 13.48
N PHE A 113 1.71 5.75 12.53
CA PHE A 113 0.90 6.41 11.52
C PHE A 113 -0.53 5.93 11.67
N GLU A 114 -1.46 6.79 11.29
CA GLU A 114 -2.88 6.47 11.35
C GLU A 114 -3.56 6.82 10.03
N LEU A 115 -4.50 5.97 9.65
CA LEU A 115 -5.40 6.21 8.54
C LEU A 115 -6.43 7.28 8.96
N THR A 116 -6.49 8.39 8.23
CA THR A 116 -7.44 9.47 8.49
C THR A 116 -8.81 9.14 7.94
N GLU A 117 -9.85 9.87 8.35
CA GLU A 117 -11.18 9.74 7.74
C GLU A 117 -11.16 10.09 6.25
N LYS A 118 -10.41 11.13 5.88
CA LYS A 118 -10.17 11.48 4.47
C LYS A 118 -9.50 10.33 3.72
N GLY A 119 -8.58 9.62 4.37
CA GLY A 119 -7.91 8.45 3.82
C GLY A 119 -8.84 7.27 3.63
N ARG A 120 -9.76 7.03 4.56
CA ARG A 120 -10.79 5.99 4.41
C ARG A 120 -11.63 6.23 3.15
N VAL A 121 -12.21 7.42 3.05
CA VAL A 121 -13.01 7.82 1.87
C VAL A 121 -12.18 7.79 0.59
N GLY A 122 -10.94 8.30 0.63
CA GLY A 122 -10.04 8.32 -0.52
C GLY A 122 -9.67 6.92 -1.03
N LEU A 123 -9.37 6.00 -0.12
CA LEU A 123 -9.07 4.61 -0.45
C LEU A 123 -10.28 3.86 -1.00
N GLU A 124 -11.46 4.08 -0.42
CA GLU A 124 -12.71 3.50 -0.93
C GLU A 124 -13.04 4.01 -2.33
N ASN A 125 -12.88 5.33 -2.57
CA ASN A 125 -13.05 5.93 -3.89
C ASN A 125 -12.02 5.41 -4.90
N PHE A 126 -10.81 5.09 -4.44
CA PHE A 126 -9.79 4.43 -5.25
C PHE A 126 -10.07 2.95 -5.49
N GLY A 127 -11.06 2.35 -4.80
CA GLY A 127 -11.47 0.95 -4.97
C GLY A 127 -10.84 -0.02 -3.97
N VAL A 128 -10.06 0.48 -3.00
CA VAL A 128 -9.44 -0.35 -1.96
C VAL A 128 -10.51 -0.73 -0.93
N ASN A 129 -10.71 -2.03 -0.73
CA ASN A 129 -11.63 -2.53 0.29
C ASN A 129 -11.01 -2.38 1.69
N ILE A 130 -11.51 -1.43 2.46
CA ILE A 130 -11.07 -1.16 3.84
C ILE A 130 -11.96 -1.78 4.92
N ASN A 131 -13.00 -2.54 4.54
CA ASN A 131 -13.90 -3.18 5.51
C ASN A 131 -13.19 -4.19 6.42
N THR A 132 -12.05 -4.72 5.96
CA THR A 132 -11.21 -5.62 6.76
C THR A 132 -10.33 -4.87 7.78
N LEU A 133 -10.33 -3.53 7.76
CA LEU A 133 -9.56 -2.67 8.68
C LEU A 133 -10.38 -2.23 9.91
N LEU A 134 -11.64 -2.66 10.02
CA LEU A 134 -12.61 -2.30 11.06
C LEU A 134 -12.94 -3.50 11.98
#